data_AF-A0AAX2IJJ8-F1
#
_entry.id   AF-A0AAX2IJJ8-F1
#
_cell.length_a   1.000
_cell.length_b   1.000
_cell.length_c   1.000
_cell.angle_alpha   90.00
_cell.angle_beta   90.00
_cell.angle_gamma   90.00
#
_symmetry.space_group_name_H-M   'P 1'
#
loop_
_entity.id
_entity.type
_entity.pdbx_description
1 polymer ?
#
loop_
_entity_poly.entity_id
_entity_poly.type
_entity_poly.pdbx_seq_one_letter_code
_entity_poly.pdbx_strand_id
1 'polypeptide(L)' 'MSQTKEIKKIPIEEVIEYFRLEGMELTKEEAEQIMEFLYNLTLMVIKKYFDTDQK' A
#
# COMPACT_ATOMS: atom_id res chain seq x y z
N MET A 1 -0.90 20.55 13.08
CA MET A 1 -0.59 19.14 13.42
C MET A 1 -0.82 18.35 12.15
N SER A 2 0.24 18.04 11.39
CA SER A 2 0.15 17.14 10.24
C SER A 2 -0.30 15.79 10.78
N GLN A 3 -1.57 15.44 10.59
CA GLN A 3 -1.99 14.07 10.75
C GLN A 3 -1.49 13.35 9.51
N THR A 4 -0.26 12.85 9.55
CA THR A 4 0.18 11.81 8.62
C THR A 4 -0.85 10.70 8.76
N LYS A 5 -1.82 10.64 7.86
CA LYS A 5 -2.83 9.58 7.87
C LYS A 5 -2.06 8.29 7.63
N GLU A 6 -1.84 7.54 8.70
CA GLU A 6 -1.19 6.24 8.61
C GLU A 6 -2.05 5.37 7.70
N ILE A 7 -1.46 4.91 6.60
CA ILE A 7 -2.16 3.98 5.71
C ILE A 7 -2.31 2.68 6.48
N LYS A 8 -3.55 2.28 6.74
CA LYS A 8 -3.85 0.99 7.36
C LYS A 8 -3.34 -0.12 6.44
N LYS A 9 -2.34 -0.87 6.92
CA LYS A 9 -1.78 -1.99 6.17
C LYS A 9 -2.78 -3.16 6.12
N ILE A 10 -2.90 -3.74 4.94
CA ILE A 10 -3.59 -5.00 4.65
C ILE A 10 -2.65 -6.16 5.03
N PRO A 11 -3.13 -7.20 5.75
CA PRO A 11 -2.37 -8.42 6.01
C PRO A 11 -1.96 -9.11 4.71
N ILE A 12 -0.76 -9.68 4.67
CA ILE A 12 -0.22 -10.29 3.45
C ILE A 12 -1.03 -11.53 3.03
N GLU A 13 -1.59 -12.25 3.98
CA GLU A 13 -2.43 -13.42 3.73
C GLU A 13 -3.71 -13.03 2.97
N GLU A 14 -4.29 -11.87 3.28
CA GLU A 14 -5.46 -11.34 2.57
C GLU A 14 -5.10 -10.91 1.14
N VAL A 15 -3.88 -10.40 0.94
CA VAL A 15 -3.37 -10.02 -0.38
C VAL A 15 -3.17 -11.27 -1.24
N ILE A 16 -2.51 -12.30 -0.73
CA ILE A 16 -2.30 -13.55 -1.46
C ILE A 16 -3.65 -14.17 -1.86
N GLU A 17 -4.62 -14.20 -0.94
CA GLU A 17 -5.96 -14.71 -1.23
C GLU A 17 -6.65 -13.89 -2.33
N TYR A 18 -6.56 -12.56 -2.26
CA TYR A 18 -7.13 -11.68 -3.28
C TYR A 18 -6.57 -11.99 -4.67
N PHE A 19 -5.25 -12.09 -4.82
CA PHE A 19 -4.63 -12.40 -6.10
C PHE A 19 -4.99 -13.80 -6.60
N ARG A 20 -5.08 -14.78 -5.69
CA ARG A 20 -5.51 -16.14 -6.02
C ARG A 20 -6.92 -16.18 -6.59
N LEU A 21 -7.86 -15.43 -6.01
CA LEU A 21 -9.23 -15.33 -6.50
C LEU A 21 -9.30 -14.71 -7.91
N GLU A 22 -8.36 -13.83 -8.25
CA GLU A 22 -8.20 -13.24 -9.58
C GLU A 22 -7.39 -14.15 -10.55
N GLY A 23 -7.04 -15.37 -10.13
CA GLY A 23 -6.32 -16.35 -10.96
C GLY A 23 -4.80 -16.18 -11.00
N MET A 24 -4.23 -15.41 -10.07
CA MET A 24 -2.79 -15.23 -9.92
C MET A 24 -2.28 -15.89 -8.63
N GLU A 25 -1.38 -16.85 -8.76
CA GLU A 25 -0.65 -17.41 -7.62
C GLU A 25 0.57 -16.54 -7.31
N LEU A 26 0.67 -16.08 -6.07
CA LEU A 26 1.79 -15.28 -5.57
C LEU A 26 2.46 -15.99 -4.40
N THR A 27 3.78 -15.96 -4.38
CA THR A 27 4.53 -16.27 -3.16
C THR A 27 4.36 -15.15 -2.13
N LYS A 28 4.65 -15.46 -0.87
CA LYS A 28 4.64 -14.46 0.20
C LYS A 28 5.59 -13.28 -0.09
N GLU A 29 6.77 -13.58 -0.62
CA GLU A 29 7.78 -12.57 -0.95
C GLU A 29 7.30 -11.63 -2.06
N GLU A 30 6.70 -12.17 -3.13
CA GLU A 30 6.12 -11.35 -4.21
C GLU A 30 4.99 -10.46 -3.69
N ALA A 31 4.10 -11.01 -2.85
CA ALA A 31 3.03 -10.23 -2.24
C ALA A 31 3.56 -9.09 -1.35
N GLU A 32 4.60 -9.34 -0.54
CA GLU A 32 5.26 -8.33 0.29
C GLU A 32 5.87 -7.21 -0.57
N GLN A 33 6.60 -7.56 -1.63
CA GLN A 33 7.23 -6.60 -2.53
C GLN A 33 6.21 -5.73 -3.28
N ILE A 34 5.14 -6.35 -3.79
CA ILE A 34 4.03 -5.63 -4.45
C ILE A 34 3.42 -4.63 -3.48
N MET A 35 3.08 -5.06 -2.26
CA MET A 35 2.43 -4.19 -1.29
C MET A 35 3.36 -3.06 -0.82
N GLU A 36 4.64 -3.33 -0.62
CA GLU A 36 5.63 -2.29 -0.30
C GLU A 36 5.65 -1.21 -1.38
N PHE A 37 5.72 -1.60 -2.65
CA PHE A 37 5.68 -0.68 -3.78
C PHE A 37 4.39 0.17 -3.77
N LEU A 38 3.23 -0.48 -3.62
CA LEU A 38 1.93 0.21 -3.64
C LEU A 38 1.77 1.20 -2.47
N TYR A 39 2.23 0.84 -1.27
CA TYR A 39 2.21 1.77 -0.12
C TYR A 39 3.14 2.96 -0.35
N ASN A 40 4.34 2.74 -0.86
CA ASN A 40 5.29 3.81 -1.16
C ASN A 40 4.73 4.79 -2.21
N LEU A 41 4.12 4.26 -3.28
CA LEU A 41 3.47 5.07 -4.30
C LEU A 41 2.32 5.89 -3.71
N THR A 42 1.47 5.25 -2.90
CA THR A 42 0.32 5.92 -2.26
C THR A 42 0.78 7.03 -1.32
N LEU A 43 1.79 6.78 -0.48
CA LEU A 43 2.38 7.79 0.41
C LEU A 43 2.96 8.97 -0.37
N MET A 44 3.62 8.70 -1.51
CA MET A 44 4.17 9.76 -2.36
C MET A 44 3.06 10.65 -2.94
N VAL A 45 1.95 10.06 -3.40
CA VAL A 45 0.79 10.80 -3.91
C VAL A 45 0.14 11.63 -2.80
N ILE A 46 -0.05 11.05 -1.60
CA ILE A 46 -0.59 11.77 -0.44
C ILE A 46 0.30 12.97 -0.10
N LYS A 47 1.62 12.77 0.02
CA LYS A 47 2.57 13.86 0.31
C LYS A 47 2.55 14.97 -0.74
N LYS A 48 2.44 14.61 -2.02
CA LYS A 48 2.51 15.59 -3.11
C LYS A 48 1.25 16.43 -3.24
N TYR A 49 0.07 15.86 -2.99
CA TYR A 49 -1.20 16.49 -3.34
C TYR A 49 -2.13 16.77 -2.15
N PHE A 50 -1.90 16.12 -1.00
CA PHE A 50 -2.79 16.17 0.15
C PHE A 50 -2.10 16.63 1.45
N ASP A 51 -0.78 16.80 1.45
CA ASP A 51 -0.06 17.41 2.57
C ASP A 51 -0.09 18.93 2.42
N THR A 52 -1.09 19.56 3.04
CA THR A 52 -1.37 21.01 2.94
C THR A 52 -0.45 21.90 3.78
N ASP A 53 0.63 21.37 4.36
CA ASP A 53 1.60 22.15 5.15
C ASP A 53 2.65 22.92 4.28
N GLN A 54 2.34 23.21 3.01
CA GLN A 54 3.09 24.18 2.20
C GLN A 54 2.24 25.42 1.90
N LYS A 55 2.05 26.26 2.92
CA LYS A 55 1.76 27.69 2.79
C LYS A 55 2.61 28.48 3.77
#